data_AF-A0A371CLW3-F1
#
_entry.id   AF-A0A371CLW3-F1
#
_cell.length_a   1.000
_cell.length_b   1.000
_cell.length_c   1.000
_cell.angle_alpha   90.00
_cell.angle_beta   90.00
_cell.angle_gamma   90.00
#
_symmetry.space_group_name_H-M   'P 1'
#
loop_
_entity.id
_entity.type
_entity.pdbx_description
1 polymer ?
#
loop_
_entity_poly.entity_id
_entity_poly.type
_entity_poly.pdbx_seq_one_letter_code
_entity_poly.pdbx_strand_id
1 'polypeptide(L)'
;MVVYRTDVCPISQDRKPDPDGKWTAAICKHARDEDNFLLLQHEAEVYEKLKHLQGDGVPRFIGFYAGNVADVPWAVLVVEDCGGLPLDRCWVNLANAPLYFRKAVAGTMLRIHQAGVVHGAFEDSNIIVTKRNGSYLPTILNFDGVYPWHDVCRWTYTIDGVYKDLPPQPEHKEGVCSELREVWNKAELWNPCMVDFNSPQRCR
;
A
#
# COMPACT_ATOMS: atom_id res chain seq x y z
N MET A 1 2.67 22.86 -1.14
CA MET A 1 1.34 22.22 -1.24
C MET A 1 1.37 21.34 -2.47
N VAL A 2 1.61 20.04 -2.29
CA VAL A 2 1.54 19.07 -3.39
C VAL A 2 0.09 19.06 -3.88
N VAL A 3 -0.15 19.60 -5.07
CA VAL A 3 -1.46 19.48 -5.70
C VAL A 3 -1.51 18.10 -6.32
N TYR A 4 -2.05 17.14 -5.58
CA TYR A 4 -2.44 15.85 -6.11
C TYR A 4 -3.59 16.07 -7.10
N ARG A 5 -3.26 16.37 -8.37
CA ARG A 5 -4.21 16.13 -9.44
C ARG A 5 -3.92 14.75 -9.97
N THR A 6 -4.70 13.79 -9.48
CA THR A 6 -4.78 12.44 -10.03
C THR A 6 -5.46 12.56 -11.40
N ASP A 7 -4.70 12.97 -12.41
CA ASP A 7 -5.19 12.93 -13.78
C ASP A 7 -5.03 11.49 -14.28
N VAL A 8 -6.15 10.83 -14.58
CA VAL A 8 -6.13 9.53 -15.26
C VAL A 8 -5.64 9.78 -16.68
N CYS A 9 -4.37 9.49 -16.93
CA CYS A 9 -3.78 9.68 -18.25
C CYS A 9 -3.80 8.33 -19.00
N PRO A 10 -4.41 8.24 -20.20
CA PRO A 10 -4.18 7.09 -21.05
C PRO A 10 -2.72 7.12 -21.52
N ILE A 11 -1.89 6.19 -21.03
CA ILE A 11 -0.50 6.06 -21.48
C ILE A 11 -0.53 5.48 -22.89
N SER A 12 -0.25 6.33 -23.89
CA SER A 12 -0.36 5.97 -25.31
C SER A 12 0.97 5.58 -25.97
N GLN A 13 2.07 5.41 -25.22
CA GLN A 13 3.36 5.06 -25.82
C GLN A 13 3.78 3.61 -25.48
N ASP A 14 3.84 2.79 -26.53
CA ASP A 14 4.47 1.46 -26.65
C ASP A 14 3.99 0.29 -25.77
N ARG A 15 2.98 0.46 -24.92
CA ARG A 15 2.37 -0.68 -24.21
C ARG A 15 1.20 -1.29 -24.99
N LYS A 16 1.25 -2.61 -25.20
CA LYS A 16 0.08 -3.39 -25.61
C LYS A 16 -0.99 -3.26 -24.50
N PRO A 17 -2.29 -3.23 -24.86
CA PRO A 17 -3.35 -3.37 -23.87
C PRO A 17 -3.13 -4.64 -23.04
N ASP A 18 -3.63 -4.66 -21.82
CA ASP A 18 -3.64 -5.87 -20.97
C ASP A 18 -4.32 -7.02 -21.77
N PRO A 19 -4.14 -8.30 -21.41
CA PRO A 19 -4.72 -9.44 -22.13
C PRO A 19 -6.22 -9.31 -22.46
N ASP A 20 -6.94 -8.51 -21.68
CA ASP A 20 -8.36 -8.21 -21.83
C ASP A 20 -8.68 -7.03 -22.79
N GLY A 21 -7.70 -6.47 -23.48
CA GLY A 21 -7.88 -5.37 -24.43
C GLY A 21 -8.05 -3.97 -23.80
N LYS A 22 -7.83 -3.84 -22.48
CA LYS A 22 -7.91 -2.56 -21.76
C LYS A 22 -6.56 -1.86 -21.72
N TRP A 23 -6.57 -0.55 -21.96
CA TRP A 23 -5.42 0.31 -21.70
C TRP A 23 -5.18 0.41 -20.19
N THR A 24 -3.92 0.29 -19.78
CA THR A 24 -3.54 0.56 -18.39
C THR A 24 -3.77 2.04 -18.12
N ALA A 25 -4.80 2.36 -17.34
CA ALA A 25 -4.95 3.68 -16.77
C ALA A 25 -3.77 3.95 -15.81
N ALA A 26 -3.35 5.20 -15.72
CA ALA A 26 -2.25 5.59 -14.84
C ALA A 26 -2.60 6.81 -14.02
N ILE A 27 -1.99 6.86 -12.84
CA ILE A 27 -2.04 7.96 -11.91
C ILE A 27 -0.74 8.75 -12.05
N CYS A 28 -0.89 10.05 -12.32
CA CYS A 28 0.22 11.00 -12.36
C CYS A 28 0.24 11.86 -11.09
N LYS A 29 1.28 11.76 -10.27
CA LYS A 29 1.55 12.68 -9.15
C LYS A 29 2.61 13.67 -9.62
N HIS A 30 2.35 14.97 -9.53
CA HIS A 30 3.26 15.99 -10.05
C HIS A 30 3.62 17.05 -9.01
N ALA A 31 4.80 17.64 -9.17
CA ALA A 31 5.30 18.73 -8.36
C ALA A 31 5.79 19.86 -9.26
N ARG A 32 5.86 21.09 -8.73
CA ARG A 32 6.33 22.30 -9.44
C ARG A 32 7.39 23.10 -8.69
N ASP A 33 7.89 22.57 -7.57
CA ASP A 33 8.90 23.19 -6.73
C ASP A 33 9.94 22.15 -6.29
N GLU A 34 11.16 22.61 -6.03
CA GLU A 34 12.32 21.75 -5.82
C GLU A 34 12.19 20.84 -4.58
N ASP A 35 11.60 21.33 -3.50
CA ASP A 35 11.39 20.55 -2.28
C ASP A 35 10.48 19.34 -2.56
N ASN A 36 9.37 19.56 -3.28
CA ASN A 36 8.46 18.48 -3.65
C ASN A 36 9.03 17.55 -4.73
N PHE A 37 10.08 17.95 -5.46
CA PHE A 37 10.76 17.05 -6.42
C PHE A 37 11.55 15.98 -5.71
N LEU A 38 12.27 16.37 -4.65
CA LEU A 38 13.03 15.44 -3.84
C LEU A 38 12.10 14.39 -3.21
N LEU A 39 10.91 14.80 -2.75
CA LEU A 39 9.90 13.88 -2.24
C LEU A 39 9.40 12.89 -3.32
N LEU A 40 9.08 13.37 -4.53
CA LEU A 40 8.65 12.48 -5.63
C LEU A 40 9.76 11.56 -6.12
N GLN A 41 10.99 12.06 -6.19
CA GLN A 41 12.14 11.27 -6.57
C GLN A 41 12.39 10.17 -5.53
N HIS A 42 12.29 10.51 -4.24
CA HIS A 42 12.39 9.52 -3.18
C HIS A 42 11.30 8.45 -3.27
N GLU A 43 10.06 8.85 -3.51
CA GLU A 43 8.95 7.93 -3.71
C GLU A 43 9.21 7.01 -4.93
N ALA A 44 9.75 7.53 -6.03
CA ALA A 44 10.12 6.75 -7.21
C ALA A 44 11.21 5.69 -6.91
N GLU A 45 12.22 6.04 -6.11
CA GLU A 45 13.26 5.11 -5.68
C GLU A 45 12.69 3.97 -4.83
N VAL A 46 11.68 4.25 -4.00
CA VAL A 46 10.98 3.22 -3.22
C VAL A 46 10.24 2.26 -4.15
N TYR A 47 9.52 2.78 -5.14
CA TYR A 47 8.86 1.95 -6.14
C TYR A 47 9.84 1.02 -6.88
N GLU A 48 11.05 1.50 -7.19
CA GLU A 48 12.12 0.66 -7.77
C GLU A 48 12.61 -0.44 -6.81
N LYS A 49 12.77 -0.14 -5.51
CA LYS A 49 13.10 -1.16 -4.50
C LYS A 49 12.01 -2.23 -4.39
N LEU A 50 10.75 -1.82 -4.54
CA LEU A 50 9.58 -2.68 -4.45
C LEU A 50 9.19 -3.34 -5.78
N LYS A 51 10.08 -3.33 -6.80
CA LYS A 51 9.81 -3.90 -8.14
C LYS A 51 9.26 -5.32 -8.14
N HIS A 52 9.70 -6.15 -7.21
CA HIS A 52 9.26 -7.54 -7.06
C HIS A 52 7.87 -7.70 -6.43
N LEU A 53 7.30 -6.63 -5.84
CA LEU A 53 5.94 -6.58 -5.28
C LEU A 53 4.94 -5.86 -6.21
N GLN A 54 5.42 -5.28 -7.32
CA GLN A 54 4.57 -4.53 -8.23
C GLN A 54 3.55 -5.43 -8.94
N GLY A 55 2.29 -5.00 -8.97
CA GLY A 55 1.15 -5.78 -9.43
C GLY A 55 0.64 -6.82 -8.41
N ASP A 56 1.29 -6.94 -7.25
CA ASP A 56 0.91 -7.82 -6.15
C ASP A 56 1.04 -7.08 -4.82
N GLY A 57 0.04 -6.23 -4.54
CA GLY A 57 -0.05 -5.45 -3.31
C GLY A 57 0.63 -4.08 -3.38
N VAL A 58 1.45 -3.81 -4.40
CA VAL A 58 2.01 -2.49 -4.72
C VAL A 58 1.70 -2.17 -6.20
N PRO A 59 1.36 -0.93 -6.59
CA PRO A 59 1.14 -0.57 -7.98
C PRO A 59 2.36 -0.79 -8.85
N ARG A 60 2.16 -1.04 -10.15
CA ARG A 60 3.27 -0.98 -11.10
C ARG A 60 3.80 0.45 -11.23
N PHE A 61 5.10 0.58 -11.08
CA PHE A 61 5.83 1.81 -11.38
C PHE A 61 6.05 1.92 -12.87
N ILE A 62 5.71 3.08 -13.42
CA ILE A 62 5.80 3.33 -14.85
C ILE A 62 7.00 4.22 -15.14
N GLY A 63 7.23 5.23 -14.30
CA GLY A 63 8.44 6.04 -14.39
C GLY A 63 8.34 7.33 -13.57
N PHE A 64 9.50 7.97 -13.44
CA PHE A 64 9.65 9.31 -12.90
C PHE A 64 10.30 10.19 -13.96
N TYR A 65 9.67 11.32 -14.25
CA TYR A 65 10.06 12.24 -15.30
C TYR A 65 10.23 13.63 -14.70
N ALA A 66 11.39 14.26 -14.91
CA ALA A 66 11.66 15.61 -14.44
C ALA A 66 12.25 16.46 -15.57
N GLY A 67 11.91 17.74 -15.61
CA GLY A 67 12.38 18.68 -16.62
C GLY A 67 11.72 20.06 -16.47
N ASN A 68 11.83 20.87 -17.52
CA ASN A 68 11.21 22.20 -17.55
C ASN A 68 10.10 22.26 -18.60
N VAL A 69 8.96 22.85 -18.25
CA VAL A 69 7.84 23.14 -19.16
C VAL A 69 7.65 24.65 -19.18
N ALA A 70 7.94 25.30 -20.32
CA ALA A 70 7.92 26.76 -20.46
C ALA A 70 8.72 27.48 -19.35
N ASP A 71 9.96 27.03 -19.13
CA ASP A 71 10.90 27.53 -18.11
C ASP A 71 10.44 27.36 -16.65
N VAL A 72 9.34 26.65 -16.41
CA VAL A 72 8.91 26.25 -15.07
C VAL A 72 9.41 24.82 -14.81
N PRO A 73 10.04 24.54 -13.66
CA PRO A 73 10.42 23.17 -13.33
C PRO A 73 9.19 22.31 -13.08
N TRP A 74 9.20 21.08 -13.57
CA TRP A 74 8.19 20.06 -13.33
C TRP A 74 8.80 18.68 -13.05
N ALA A 75 8.20 17.95 -12.13
CA ALA A 75 8.44 16.53 -11.91
C ALA A 75 7.13 15.76 -11.88
N VAL A 76 7.11 14.56 -12.46
CA VAL A 76 5.93 13.69 -12.56
C VAL A 76 6.33 12.26 -12.23
N LEU A 77 5.70 11.70 -11.21
CA LEU A 77 5.70 10.28 -10.88
C LEU A 77 4.48 9.63 -11.54
N VAL A 78 4.69 8.54 -12.26
CA VAL A 78 3.64 7.80 -12.96
C VAL A 78 3.58 6.37 -12.44
N VAL A 79 2.40 5.97 -11.97
CA VAL A 79 2.12 4.61 -11.46
C VAL A 79 0.81 4.10 -12.05
N GLU A 80 0.62 2.78 -12.00
CA GLU A 80 -0.62 2.12 -12.41
C GLU A 80 -1.83 2.61 -11.62
N ASP A 81 -2.92 2.90 -12.33
CA ASP A 81 -4.25 3.02 -11.72
C ASP A 81 -4.81 1.62 -11.49
N CYS A 82 -4.93 1.23 -10.23
CA CYS A 82 -5.41 -0.09 -9.84
C CYS A 82 -6.92 -0.27 -10.05
N GLY A 83 -7.68 0.77 -10.43
CA GLY A 83 -9.11 0.67 -10.78
C GLY A 83 -10.04 0.33 -9.61
N GLY A 84 -9.63 0.61 -8.38
CA GLY A 84 -10.36 0.33 -7.14
C GLY A 84 -10.83 1.58 -6.40
N LEU A 85 -11.31 1.38 -5.17
CA LEU A 85 -11.68 2.47 -4.26
C LEU A 85 -10.82 2.43 -2.99
N PRO A 86 -10.52 3.58 -2.37
CA PRO A 86 -9.93 3.61 -1.04
C PRO A 86 -10.72 2.77 -0.03
N LEU A 87 -10.03 2.18 0.94
CA LEU A 87 -10.62 1.28 1.94
C LEU A 87 -11.74 1.96 2.73
N ASP A 88 -11.52 3.20 3.16
CA ASP A 88 -12.46 4.02 3.91
C ASP A 88 -13.77 4.36 3.14
N ARG A 89 -13.81 4.08 1.83
CA ARG A 89 -15.02 4.14 0.99
C ARG A 89 -15.70 2.79 0.81
N CYS A 90 -15.02 1.69 1.11
CA CYS A 90 -15.56 0.33 1.02
C CYS A 90 -16.04 -0.19 2.37
N TRP A 91 -15.32 0.15 3.44
CA TRP A 91 -15.60 -0.19 4.83
C TRP A 91 -15.29 1.00 5.73
N VAL A 92 -15.78 0.96 6.97
CA VAL A 92 -15.54 2.04 7.95
C VAL A 92 -14.04 2.19 8.26
N ASN A 93 -13.32 1.07 8.36
CA ASN A 93 -11.88 0.99 8.56
C ASN A 93 -11.37 -0.42 8.26
N LEU A 94 -10.05 -0.62 8.36
CA LEU A 94 -9.42 -1.91 8.11
C LEU A 94 -9.98 -3.04 8.99
N ALA A 95 -10.27 -2.81 10.27
CA ALA A 95 -10.80 -3.82 11.19
C ALA A 95 -12.18 -4.37 10.75
N ASN A 96 -12.99 -3.55 10.08
CA ASN A 96 -14.29 -3.94 9.56
C ASN A 96 -14.24 -4.69 8.21
N ALA A 97 -13.07 -4.78 7.57
CA ALA A 97 -12.90 -5.51 6.32
C ALA A 97 -12.92 -7.04 6.57
N PRO A 98 -13.27 -7.85 5.53
CA PRO A 98 -13.19 -9.30 5.62
C PRO A 98 -11.82 -9.76 6.11
N LEU A 99 -11.81 -10.77 6.98
CA LEU A 99 -10.59 -11.23 7.63
C LEU A 99 -9.47 -11.62 6.66
N TYR A 100 -9.81 -12.27 5.54
CA TYR A 100 -8.82 -12.62 4.52
C TYR A 100 -8.17 -11.36 3.91
N PHE A 101 -8.93 -10.27 3.74
CA PHE A 101 -8.44 -9.01 3.21
C PHE A 101 -7.52 -8.31 4.22
N ARG A 102 -7.91 -8.30 5.51
CA ARG A 102 -7.08 -7.79 6.61
C ARG A 102 -5.71 -8.48 6.66
N LYS A 103 -5.70 -9.82 6.52
CA LYS A 103 -4.46 -10.60 6.42
C LYS A 103 -3.64 -10.24 5.17
N ALA A 104 -4.30 -10.04 4.04
CA ALA A 104 -3.61 -9.64 2.80
C ALA A 104 -2.94 -8.25 2.92
N VAL A 105 -3.58 -7.29 3.59
CA VAL A 105 -2.98 -5.97 3.89
C VAL A 105 -1.75 -6.13 4.77
N ALA A 106 -1.89 -6.85 5.90
CA ALA A 106 -0.79 -7.11 6.82
C ALA A 106 0.39 -7.83 6.13
N GLY A 107 0.11 -8.80 5.25
CA GLY A 107 1.13 -9.50 4.48
C GLY A 107 1.84 -8.67 3.44
N THR A 108 1.10 -7.79 2.80
CA THR A 108 1.70 -6.84 1.87
C THR A 108 2.65 -5.89 2.60
N MET A 109 2.24 -5.36 3.76
CA MET A 109 3.10 -4.53 4.60
C MET A 109 4.35 -5.26 5.11
N LEU A 110 4.21 -6.53 5.53
CA LEU A 110 5.37 -7.34 5.92
C LEU A 110 6.35 -7.54 4.76
N ARG A 111 5.86 -7.81 3.55
CA ARG A 111 6.73 -7.94 2.36
C ARG A 111 7.44 -6.62 2.03
N ILE A 112 6.75 -5.49 2.16
CA ILE A 112 7.35 -4.15 2.00
C ILE A 112 8.49 -3.95 3.02
N HIS A 113 8.27 -4.32 4.28
CA HIS A 113 9.30 -4.27 5.33
C HIS A 113 10.49 -5.20 5.07
N GLN A 114 10.22 -6.42 4.58
CA GLN A 114 11.26 -7.38 4.20
C GLN A 114 12.09 -6.90 3.01
N ALA A 115 11.54 -6.02 2.17
CA ALA A 115 12.27 -5.31 1.12
C ALA A 115 13.09 -4.11 1.64
N GLY A 116 13.12 -3.88 2.97
CA GLY A 116 13.88 -2.80 3.59
C GLY A 116 13.19 -1.44 3.53
N VAL A 117 11.86 -1.40 3.42
CA VAL A 117 11.07 -0.16 3.34
C VAL A 117 10.12 -0.05 4.54
N VAL A 118 10.13 1.10 5.21
CA VAL A 118 9.04 1.53 6.10
C VAL A 118 8.15 2.48 5.32
N HIS A 119 6.85 2.24 5.27
CA HIS A 119 5.90 3.04 4.48
C HIS A 119 5.75 4.46 5.06
N GLY A 120 5.71 4.61 6.37
CA GLY A 120 5.75 5.87 7.12
C GLY A 120 4.44 6.64 7.19
N ALA A 121 3.48 6.34 6.31
CA ALA A 121 2.15 6.98 6.26
C ALA A 121 1.00 5.95 6.08
N PHE A 122 0.97 4.89 6.89
CA PHE A 122 -0.03 3.83 6.76
C PHE A 122 -1.44 4.29 7.18
N GLU A 123 -2.30 4.57 6.20
CA GLU A 123 -3.68 5.03 6.41
C GLU A 123 -4.68 4.21 5.57
N ASP A 124 -5.97 4.21 5.96
CA ASP A 124 -7.00 3.45 5.24
C ASP A 124 -7.25 4.03 3.83
N SER A 125 -7.08 5.35 3.69
CA SER A 125 -7.11 6.09 2.43
C SER A 125 -6.01 5.65 1.44
N ASN A 126 -4.89 5.11 1.95
CA ASN A 126 -3.74 4.63 1.18
C ASN A 126 -3.85 3.14 0.82
N ILE A 127 -4.97 2.48 1.14
CA ILE A 127 -5.25 1.09 0.77
C ILE A 127 -6.34 1.09 -0.30
N ILE A 128 -5.99 0.75 -1.54
CA ILE A 128 -6.96 0.56 -2.61
C ILE A 128 -7.53 -0.85 -2.57
N VAL A 129 -8.85 -0.93 -2.62
CA VAL A 129 -9.64 -2.15 -2.68
C VAL A 129 -10.03 -2.39 -4.13
N THR A 130 -9.47 -3.44 -4.72
CA THR A 130 -9.86 -3.91 -6.06
C THR A 130 -10.65 -5.20 -5.94
N LYS A 131 -11.65 -5.40 -6.81
CA LYS A 131 -12.41 -6.66 -6.86
C LYS A 131 -11.99 -7.47 -8.07
N ARG A 132 -11.43 -8.65 -7.84
CA ARG A 132 -10.97 -9.57 -8.90
C ARG A 132 -11.50 -10.97 -8.62
N ASN A 133 -12.14 -11.60 -9.61
CA ASN A 133 -12.68 -12.96 -9.52
C ASN A 133 -13.55 -13.21 -8.27
N GLY A 134 -14.32 -12.20 -7.84
CA GLY A 134 -15.19 -12.30 -6.67
C GLY A 134 -14.52 -12.03 -5.31
N SER A 135 -13.20 -11.87 -5.26
CA SER A 135 -12.44 -11.54 -4.05
C SER A 135 -11.93 -10.09 -4.06
N TYR A 136 -11.75 -9.52 -2.88
CA TYR A 136 -11.10 -8.22 -2.72
C TYR A 136 -9.59 -8.38 -2.56
N LEU A 137 -8.82 -7.55 -3.26
CA LEU A 137 -7.36 -7.52 -3.20
C LEU A 137 -6.89 -6.12 -2.78
N PRO A 138 -6.01 -6.01 -1.77
CA PRO A 138 -5.46 -4.73 -1.37
C PRO A 138 -4.32 -4.29 -2.28
N THR A 139 -4.16 -2.99 -2.44
CA THR A 139 -2.95 -2.38 -3.01
C THR A 139 -2.57 -1.17 -2.17
N ILE A 140 -1.33 -1.14 -1.69
CA ILE A 140 -0.78 -0.11 -0.81
C ILE A 140 -0.18 1.01 -1.67
N LEU A 141 -0.62 2.24 -1.43
CA LEU A 141 -0.21 3.45 -2.16
C LEU A 141 0.53 4.44 -1.27
N ASN A 142 1.15 5.42 -1.93
CA ASN A 142 1.62 6.66 -1.33
C ASN A 142 2.81 6.46 -0.39
N PHE A 143 3.98 6.27 -0.99
CA PHE A 143 5.26 6.05 -0.31
C PHE A 143 6.00 7.38 -0.08
N ASP A 144 5.28 8.47 0.20
CA ASP A 144 5.84 9.81 0.41
C ASP A 144 6.25 10.08 1.87
N GLY A 145 5.79 9.27 2.81
CA GLY A 145 6.21 9.29 4.22
C GLY A 145 7.45 8.41 4.51
N VAL A 146 8.09 7.86 3.48
CA VAL A 146 9.11 6.82 3.65
C VAL A 146 10.36 7.38 4.33
N TYR A 147 10.86 6.61 5.30
CA TYR A 147 12.22 6.77 5.80
C TYR A 147 13.14 5.78 5.05
N PRO A 148 14.22 6.25 4.39
CA PRO A 148 15.08 5.42 3.55
C PRO A 148 15.81 4.29 4.28
N TRP A 149 15.86 4.36 5.61
CA TRP A 149 16.69 3.52 6.46
C TRP A 149 15.78 2.65 7.34
N HIS A 150 15.34 1.52 6.79
CA HIS A 150 14.90 0.40 7.62
C HIS A 150 16.05 -0.58 7.77
N ASP A 151 16.62 -0.68 8.97
CA ASP A 151 17.48 -1.82 9.29
C ASP A 151 16.69 -3.12 9.10
N VAL A 152 17.41 -4.21 8.80
CA VAL A 152 16.88 -5.56 8.56
C VAL A 152 15.61 -5.80 9.38
N CYS A 153 14.46 -5.95 8.70
CA CYS A 153 13.21 -6.28 9.35
C CYS A 153 13.38 -7.63 10.08
N ARG A 154 13.36 -7.60 11.42
CA ARG A 154 13.54 -8.81 12.24
C ARG A 154 12.23 -9.53 12.50
N TRP A 155 11.15 -9.13 11.82
CA TRP A 155 9.85 -9.76 11.93
C TRP A 155 9.87 -11.12 11.22
N THR A 156 9.80 -12.20 11.99
CA THR A 156 9.87 -13.58 11.49
C THR A 156 8.50 -14.27 11.40
N TYR A 157 7.42 -13.65 11.88
CA TYR A 157 6.10 -14.28 11.87
C TYR A 157 5.52 -14.32 10.45
N THR A 158 5.21 -15.53 9.97
CA THR A 158 4.53 -15.77 8.69
C THR A 158 3.01 -15.80 8.84
N ILE A 159 2.29 -15.35 7.81
CA ILE A 159 0.82 -15.27 7.82
C ILE A 159 0.12 -16.63 7.79
N ASP A 160 0.83 -17.68 7.39
CA ASP A 160 0.30 -19.03 7.27
C ASP A 160 0.03 -19.72 8.62
N GLY A 161 0.53 -19.17 9.74
CA GLY A 161 0.32 -19.72 11.09
C GLY A 161 -0.94 -19.21 11.82
N VAL A 162 -1.62 -18.19 11.30
CA VAL A 162 -2.44 -17.23 12.08
C VAL A 162 -3.78 -17.79 12.64
N TYR A 163 -4.02 -19.10 12.63
CA TYR A 163 -5.14 -19.69 13.40
C TYR A 163 -4.86 -20.99 14.14
N LYS A 164 -3.70 -21.63 13.95
CA LYS A 164 -3.30 -22.68 14.91
C LYS A 164 -2.58 -22.09 16.10
N ASP A 165 -1.79 -21.04 15.85
CA ASP A 165 -1.04 -20.31 16.86
C ASP A 165 -1.13 -18.81 16.51
N LEU A 166 -2.08 -18.08 17.10
CA LEU A 166 -2.06 -16.62 17.05
C LEU A 166 -0.67 -16.19 17.53
N PRO A 167 0.09 -15.39 16.77
CA PRO A 167 1.36 -14.89 17.30
C PRO A 167 1.02 -14.12 18.59
N PRO A 168 1.70 -14.38 19.72
CA PRO A 168 1.50 -13.58 20.92
C PRO A 168 1.76 -12.12 20.55
N GLN A 169 0.96 -11.20 21.10
CA GLN A 169 1.24 -9.78 20.92
C GLN A 169 2.69 -9.54 21.37
N PRO A 170 3.60 -9.12 20.47
CA PRO A 170 4.99 -8.94 20.83
C PRO A 170 5.02 -7.89 21.93
N GLU A 171 5.60 -8.25 23.08
CA GLU A 171 5.82 -7.29 24.15
C GLU A 171 6.62 -6.12 23.57
N HIS A 172 6.43 -4.90 24.09
CA HIS A 172 7.08 -3.66 23.61
C HIS A 172 8.63 -3.74 23.46
N LYS A 173 9.25 -4.82 23.94
CA LYS A 173 10.69 -5.09 23.94
C LYS A 173 11.17 -5.98 22.80
N GLU A 174 10.29 -6.67 22.08
CA GLU A 174 10.69 -7.46 20.90
C GLU A 174 11.00 -6.49 19.75
N GLY A 175 12.06 -6.80 18.98
CA GLY A 175 12.62 -5.96 17.91
C GLY A 175 11.72 -5.80 16.67
N VAL A 176 10.46 -5.48 16.93
CA VAL A 176 9.35 -5.32 16.01
C VAL A 176 9.30 -3.88 15.52
N CYS A 177 9.14 -3.74 14.22
CA CYS A 177 8.92 -2.45 13.56
C CYS A 177 7.60 -1.84 14.05
N SER A 178 7.64 -0.58 14.50
CA SER A 178 6.47 0.13 15.03
C SER A 178 5.30 0.15 14.06
N GLU A 179 5.57 0.36 12.77
CA GLU A 179 4.57 0.38 11.71
C GLU A 179 3.87 -0.98 11.54
N LEU A 180 4.61 -2.10 11.51
CA LEU A 180 3.97 -3.42 11.41
C LEU A 180 3.08 -3.72 12.61
N ARG A 181 3.48 -3.29 13.81
CA ARG A 181 2.63 -3.40 14.99
C ARG A 181 1.35 -2.59 14.85
N GLU A 182 1.44 -1.37 14.34
CA GLU A 182 0.29 -0.53 14.06
C GLU A 182 -0.65 -1.18 13.02
N VAL A 183 -0.10 -1.70 11.92
CA VAL A 183 -0.87 -2.43 10.89
C VAL A 183 -1.63 -3.60 11.52
N TRP A 184 -0.97 -4.43 12.32
CA TRP A 184 -1.60 -5.59 12.97
C TRP A 184 -2.68 -5.19 13.98
N ASN A 185 -2.45 -4.11 14.73
CA ASN A 185 -3.44 -3.56 15.65
C ASN A 185 -4.67 -3.04 14.90
N LYS A 186 -4.45 -2.23 13.85
CA LYS A 186 -5.52 -1.65 13.02
C LYS A 186 -6.31 -2.72 12.27
N ALA A 187 -5.67 -3.83 11.93
CA ALA A 187 -6.29 -5.00 11.33
C ALA A 187 -6.97 -5.94 12.36
N GLU A 188 -6.90 -5.65 13.66
CA GLU A 188 -7.38 -6.50 14.76
C GLU A 188 -6.94 -7.97 14.61
N LEU A 189 -5.68 -8.20 14.22
CA LEU A 189 -5.19 -9.57 13.97
C LEU A 189 -4.76 -10.29 15.26
N TRP A 190 -4.47 -9.55 16.35
CA TRP A 190 -4.11 -10.13 17.65
C TRP A 190 -5.31 -10.72 18.39
N ASN A 191 -6.47 -10.08 18.26
CA ASN A 191 -7.70 -10.49 18.92
C ASN A 191 -8.88 -10.15 18.00
N PRO A 192 -9.06 -10.91 16.91
CA PRO A 192 -10.13 -10.60 15.95
C PRO A 192 -11.49 -10.71 16.65
N CYS A 193 -12.28 -9.64 16.62
CA CYS A 193 -13.68 -9.71 17.00
C CYS A 193 -14.41 -10.65 16.04
N MET A 194 -14.52 -11.93 16.43
CA MET A 194 -15.32 -12.91 15.70
C MET A 194 -16.76 -12.73 16.17
N VAL A 195 -17.60 -12.14 15.32
CA VAL A 195 -19.05 -12.23 15.51
C VAL A 195 -19.46 -13.64 15.15
N ASP A 196 -19.60 -14.48 16.17
CA ASP A 196 -20.24 -15.78 16.02
C ASP A 196 -21.74 -15.55 15.84
N PHE A 197 -22.24 -15.80 14.63
CA PHE A 197 -23.68 -15.68 14.32
C PHE A 197 -24.56 -16.66 15.12
N ASN A 198 -23.97 -17.62 15.83
CA ASN A 198 -24.68 -18.60 16.65
C ASN A 198 -24.53 -18.40 18.17
N SER A 199 -23.91 -17.31 18.64
CA SER A 199 -23.67 -17.07 20.07
C SER A 199 -24.20 -15.70 20.51
N PRO A 200 -24.98 -15.59 21.61
CA PRO A 200 -25.37 -14.31 22.16
C PRO A 200 -24.15 -13.57 22.68
N GLN A 201 -23.84 -12.46 22.01
CA GLN A 201 -22.63 -11.66 22.11
C GLN A 201 -22.19 -11.32 23.55
N ARG A 202 -20.87 -11.39 23.75
CA ARG A 202 -20.13 -10.43 24.58
C ARG A 202 -18.88 -9.98 23.82
N CYS A 203 -19.01 -8.93 23.02
CA CYS A 203 -17.87 -8.06 22.73
C CYS A 203 -17.63 -7.21 23.98
N ARG A 204 -16.38 -7.17 24.46
CA ARG A 204 -15.95 -6.26 25.55
C ARG A 204 -15.40 -4.98 24.95
#